data_AF-A0A7J2JS12-F1
#
_entry.id   AF-A0A7J2JS12-F1
#
_cell.length_a   1.000
_cell.length_b   1.000
_cell.length_c   1.000
_cell.angle_alpha   90.00
_cell.angle_beta   90.00
_cell.angle_gamma   90.00
#
_symmetry.space_group_name_H-M   'P 1'
#
loop_
_entity.id
_entity.type
_entity.pdbx_description
1 polymer ?
#
loop_
_entity_poly.entity_id
_entity_poly.type
_entity_poly.pdbx_seq_one_letter_code
_entity_poly.pdbx_strand_id
1 'polypeptide(L)'
;MIAREYAESWLEKTQGALLRTMGLKKHFPVLGGVLKRPVAWVRAVDGVDIWIRRGETLGLVGESGCGKTTLGRTIIRLLDPTEGHIFYDQPEDTIKRILEAEERGDRQELKRLREQFDLAAMRGRKLKEYRRRMQIVFQNPLTALNPRMMVKDIVAEPLVVQGIAKGGAAME
;
A
#
# COMPACT_ATOMS: atom_id res chain seq x y z
N MET A 1 -7.35 -19.13 0.28
CA MET A 1 -8.37 -19.29 -0.76
C MET A 1 -9.51 -18.37 -0.39
N ILE A 2 -9.85 -17.42 -1.25
CA ILE A 2 -10.97 -16.49 -1.03
C ILE A 2 -12.23 -17.21 -1.48
N ALA A 3 -13.29 -17.21 -0.66
CA ALA A 3 -14.56 -17.78 -1.07
C ALA A 3 -15.17 -16.94 -2.20
N ARG A 4 -15.60 -17.59 -3.29
CA ARG A 4 -16.12 -16.93 -4.50
C ARG A 4 -17.24 -15.93 -4.21
N GLU A 5 -18.20 -16.32 -3.38
CA GLU A 5 -19.32 -15.47 -2.96
C GLU A 5 -18.85 -14.18 -2.27
N TYR A 6 -17.82 -14.30 -1.41
CA TYR A 6 -17.23 -13.14 -0.76
C TYR A 6 -16.50 -12.24 -1.76
N ALA A 7 -15.77 -12.81 -2.74
CA ALA A 7 -15.10 -12.03 -3.79
C ALA A 7 -16.10 -11.27 -4.68
N GLU A 8 -17.20 -11.92 -5.07
CA GLU A 8 -18.27 -11.30 -5.87
C GLU A 8 -18.95 -10.17 -5.09
N SER A 9 -19.34 -10.41 -3.83
CA SER A 9 -19.92 -9.37 -2.95
C SER A 9 -18.97 -8.19 -2.73
N TRP A 10 -17.67 -8.46 -2.57
CA TRP A 10 -16.65 -7.44 -2.37
C TRP A 10 -16.45 -6.58 -3.62
N LEU A 11 -16.42 -7.19 -4.82
CA LEU A 11 -16.31 -6.46 -6.09
C LEU A 11 -17.49 -5.50 -6.29
N GLU A 12 -18.71 -5.97 -6.02
CA GLU A 12 -19.93 -5.16 -6.13
C GLU A 12 -19.88 -3.95 -5.18
N LYS A 13 -19.54 -4.15 -3.90
CA LYS A 13 -19.47 -3.07 -2.90
C LYS A 13 -18.41 -2.03 -3.20
N THR A 14 -17.30 -2.45 -3.81
CA THR A 14 -16.12 -1.60 -4.05
C THR A 14 -16.08 -1.02 -5.46
N GLN A 15 -17.12 -1.24 -6.27
CA GLN A 15 -17.18 -0.79 -7.66
C GLN A 15 -16.88 0.72 -7.77
N GLY A 16 -16.02 1.07 -8.73
CA GLY A 16 -15.58 2.46 -8.97
C GLY A 16 -14.66 3.06 -7.90
N ALA A 17 -14.25 2.33 -6.86
CA ALA A 17 -13.31 2.84 -5.87
C ALA A 17 -11.89 3.02 -6.45
N LEU A 18 -11.24 4.11 -6.06
CA LEU A 18 -9.87 4.46 -6.45
C LEU A 18 -8.85 3.57 -5.76
N LEU A 19 -9.05 3.33 -4.47
CA LEU A 19 -8.22 2.45 -3.65
C LEU A 19 -9.10 1.34 -3.11
N ARG A 20 -8.62 0.09 -3.16
CA ARG A 20 -9.28 -1.08 -2.58
C ARG A 20 -8.24 -1.97 -1.91
N THR A 21 -8.54 -2.48 -0.73
CA THR A 21 -7.78 -3.56 -0.09
C THR A 21 -8.67 -4.78 0.09
N MET A 22 -8.07 -5.96 -0.05
CA MET A 22 -8.78 -7.21 0.19
C MET A 22 -7.90 -8.17 0.99
N GLY A 23 -8.40 -8.60 2.14
CA GLY A 23 -7.72 -9.47 3.09
C GLY A 23 -6.34 -8.95 3.49
N LEU A 24 -6.15 -7.62 3.58
CA LEU A 24 -4.82 -7.05 3.79
C LEU A 24 -4.26 -7.46 5.15
N LYS A 25 -3.05 -8.01 5.18
CA LYS A 25 -2.36 -8.39 6.42
C LYS A 25 -0.98 -7.78 6.51
N LYS A 26 -0.60 -7.43 7.73
CA LYS A 26 0.78 -7.12 8.11
C LYS A 26 1.07 -7.70 9.48
N HIS A 27 1.85 -8.77 9.48
CA HIS A 27 2.34 -9.42 10.68
C HIS A 27 3.83 -9.18 10.85
N PHE A 28 4.27 -8.95 12.09
CA PHE A 28 5.68 -8.77 12.44
C PHE A 28 6.16 -9.94 13.29
N PRO A 29 7.31 -10.55 12.97
CA PRO A 29 7.85 -11.62 13.79
C PRO A 29 8.41 -11.04 15.10
N VAL A 30 8.10 -11.70 16.21
CA VAL A 30 8.80 -11.51 17.48
C VAL A 30 9.96 -12.49 17.47
N LEU A 31 11.19 -11.97 17.52
CA LEU A 31 12.40 -12.79 17.50
C LEU A 31 12.84 -13.10 18.93
N GLY A 32 13.24 -14.35 19.18
CA GLY A 32 13.64 -14.83 20.51
C GLY A 32 14.85 -15.76 20.47
N GLY A 33 15.44 -15.95 21.66
CA GLY A 33 16.60 -16.79 21.89
C GLY A 33 17.91 -16.22 21.33
N VAL A 34 19.01 -16.92 21.59
CA VAL A 34 20.38 -16.52 21.17
C VAL A 34 20.50 -16.44 19.64
N LEU A 35 19.72 -17.27 18.91
CA LEU A 35 19.74 -17.34 17.45
C LEU A 35 18.73 -16.41 16.74
N LYS A 36 18.02 -15.53 17.49
CA LYS A 36 17.00 -14.59 16.95
C LYS A 36 15.99 -15.23 15.99
N ARG A 37 15.44 -16.40 16.34
CA ARG A 37 14.42 -17.09 15.52
C ARG A 37 13.02 -16.54 15.83
N PRO A 38 12.06 -16.58 14.88
CA PRO A 38 10.68 -16.21 15.15
C PRO A 38 10.07 -17.13 16.22
N VAL A 39 9.56 -16.56 17.31
CA VAL A 39 8.90 -17.28 18.41
C VAL A 39 7.42 -16.91 18.56
N ALA A 40 7.00 -15.76 18.02
CA ALA A 40 5.61 -15.33 17.95
C ALA A 40 5.40 -14.33 16.80
N TRP A 41 4.15 -13.94 16.56
CA TRP A 41 3.79 -12.98 15.52
C TRP A 41 2.84 -11.91 16.07
N VAL A 42 3.20 -10.65 15.90
CA VAL A 42 2.30 -9.51 16.17
C VAL A 42 1.47 -9.23 14.93
N ARG A 43 0.16 -9.42 15.02
CA ARG A 43 -0.78 -9.19 13.93
C ARG A 43 -1.26 -7.74 13.92
N ALA A 44 -0.41 -6.84 13.44
CA ALA A 44 -0.71 -5.41 13.45
C ALA A 44 -1.82 -5.00 12.44
N VAL A 45 -1.99 -5.77 11.37
CA VAL A 45 -3.13 -5.70 10.43
C VAL A 45 -3.49 -7.14 10.07
N ASP A 46 -4.76 -7.53 10.21
CA ASP A 46 -5.20 -8.92 10.00
C ASP A 46 -6.54 -8.98 9.25
N GLY A 47 -6.50 -9.04 7.91
CA GLY A 47 -7.68 -9.24 7.08
C GLY A 47 -8.51 -7.96 6.88
N VAL A 48 -7.86 -6.82 6.68
CA VAL A 48 -8.55 -5.53 6.56
C VAL A 48 -8.96 -5.23 5.11
N ASP A 49 -10.27 -5.01 4.93
CA ASP A 49 -10.87 -4.57 3.68
C ASP A 49 -11.33 -3.13 3.83
N ILE A 50 -10.75 -2.23 3.04
CA ILE A 50 -11.19 -0.84 2.93
C ILE A 50 -11.22 -0.43 1.46
N TRP A 51 -12.07 0.53 1.14
CA TRP A 51 -12.08 1.16 -0.18
C TRP A 51 -12.32 2.66 -0.04
N ILE A 52 -11.77 3.42 -0.98
CA ILE A 52 -11.88 4.88 -1.04
C ILE A 52 -12.21 5.25 -2.47
N ARG A 53 -13.33 5.96 -2.70
CA ARG A 53 -13.72 6.49 -4.00
C ARG A 53 -12.94 7.75 -4.36
N ARG A 54 -12.96 8.13 -5.64
CA ARG A 54 -12.35 9.40 -6.07
C ARG A 54 -13.07 10.57 -5.38
N GLY A 55 -12.29 11.47 -4.77
CA GLY A 55 -12.81 12.62 -4.03
C GLY A 55 -13.34 12.30 -2.62
N GLU A 56 -13.30 11.04 -2.20
CA GLU A 56 -13.69 10.63 -0.84
C GLU A 56 -12.54 10.81 0.14
N THR A 57 -12.86 11.30 1.34
CA THR A 57 -11.92 11.37 2.46
C THR A 57 -12.32 10.33 3.51
N LEU A 58 -11.43 9.36 3.77
CA LEU A 58 -11.62 8.34 4.80
C LEU A 58 -10.82 8.70 6.06
N GLY A 59 -11.52 8.83 7.20
CA GLY A 59 -10.90 8.96 8.51
C GLY A 59 -10.79 7.61 9.22
N LEU A 60 -9.58 7.25 9.69
CA LEU A 60 -9.35 6.05 10.49
C LEU A 60 -9.04 6.41 11.93
N VAL A 61 -9.92 6.00 12.85
CA VAL A 61 -9.83 6.32 14.29
C VAL A 61 -9.72 5.04 15.12
N GLY A 62 -9.08 5.12 16.28
CA GLY A 62 -8.90 4.03 17.21
C GLY A 62 -7.79 4.31 18.22
N GLU A 63 -7.66 3.46 19.23
CA GLU A 63 -6.69 3.63 20.33
C GLU A 63 -5.22 3.60 19.88
N SER A 64 -4.32 4.16 20.69
CA SER A 64 -2.88 4.05 20.41
C SER A 64 -2.47 2.57 20.32
N GLY A 65 -1.71 2.21 19.29
CA GLY A 65 -1.25 0.82 19.10
C GLY A 65 -2.22 -0.11 18.34
N CYS A 66 -3.46 0.28 18.01
CA CYS A 66 -4.40 -0.60 17.31
C CYS A 66 -4.08 -0.87 15.82
N GLY A 67 -2.93 -0.41 15.30
CA GLY A 67 -2.49 -0.72 13.95
C GLY A 67 -2.76 0.33 12.86
N LYS A 68 -3.40 1.47 13.17
CA LYS A 68 -3.72 2.54 12.18
C LYS A 68 -2.52 2.96 11.32
N THR A 69 -1.41 3.31 11.97
CA THR A 69 -0.18 3.73 11.28
C THR A 69 0.40 2.61 10.44
N THR A 70 0.30 1.35 10.91
CA THR A 70 0.74 0.18 10.14
C THR A 70 -0.12 -0.03 8.91
N LEU A 71 -1.45 0.06 9.04
CA LEU A 71 -2.39 -0.05 7.93
C LEU A 71 -2.11 1.00 6.86
N GLY A 72 -2.06 2.28 7.25
CA GLY A 72 -1.77 3.38 6.32
C GLY A 72 -0.43 3.20 5.60
N ARG A 73 0.64 2.87 6.33
CA ARG A 73 1.97 2.60 5.75
C ARG A 73 2.00 1.37 4.84
N THR A 74 1.19 0.35 5.13
CA THR A 74 1.13 -0.88 4.31
C THR A 74 0.40 -0.60 2.99
N ILE A 75 -0.70 0.15 3.03
CA ILE A 75 -1.48 0.57 1.85
C ILE A 75 -0.62 1.31 0.84
N ILE A 76 0.13 2.32 1.29
CA ILE A 76 1.02 3.11 0.41
C ILE A 76 2.35 2.41 0.10
N ARG A 77 2.49 1.13 0.51
CA ARG A 77 3.70 0.32 0.33
C ARG A 77 4.97 0.95 0.90
N LEU A 78 4.89 1.67 2.03
CA LEU A 78 6.06 1.94 2.87
C LEU A 78 6.43 0.69 3.69
N LEU A 79 5.44 -0.14 4.00
CA LEU A 79 5.64 -1.49 4.54
C LEU A 79 5.17 -2.53 3.54
N ASP A 80 5.91 -3.64 3.45
CA ASP A 80 5.52 -4.81 2.69
C ASP A 80 4.37 -5.54 3.39
N PRO A 81 3.20 -5.72 2.72
CA PRO A 81 2.15 -6.56 3.28
C PRO A 81 2.64 -8.00 3.41
N THR A 82 2.16 -8.69 4.43
CA THR A 82 2.39 -10.13 4.61
C THR A 82 1.50 -10.92 3.65
N GLU A 83 0.23 -10.53 3.51
CA GLU A 83 -0.75 -11.14 2.62
C GLU A 83 -1.79 -10.10 2.16
N GLY A 84 -2.66 -10.52 1.24
CA GLY A 84 -3.76 -9.73 0.69
C GLY A 84 -3.38 -8.92 -0.54
N HIS A 85 -4.32 -8.08 -0.97
CA HIS A 85 -4.23 -7.27 -2.18
C HIS A 85 -4.37 -5.78 -1.88
N ILE A 86 -3.72 -4.97 -2.72
CA ILE A 86 -3.91 -3.53 -2.74
C ILE A 86 -4.10 -3.11 -4.21
N PHE A 87 -5.30 -2.69 -4.56
CA PHE A 87 -5.61 -2.18 -5.90
C PHE A 87 -5.72 -0.67 -5.84
N TYR A 88 -4.87 0.01 -6.62
CA TYR A 88 -4.93 1.45 -6.81
C TYR A 88 -5.19 1.74 -8.29
N ASP A 89 -6.34 2.35 -8.57
CA ASP A 89 -6.77 2.78 -9.89
C ASP A 89 -6.68 1.68 -10.96
N GLN A 90 -7.22 0.50 -10.63
CA GLN A 90 -7.21 -0.67 -11.51
C GLN A 90 -8.59 -0.91 -12.13
N PRO A 91 -8.66 -1.38 -13.39
CA PRO A 91 -9.92 -1.77 -14.01
C PRO A 91 -10.60 -2.95 -13.28
N GLU A 92 -11.93 -2.91 -13.18
CA GLU A 92 -12.77 -3.97 -12.57
C GLU A 92 -12.40 -5.36 -13.11
N ASP A 93 -12.36 -5.50 -14.44
CA ASP A 93 -12.05 -6.78 -15.11
C ASP A 93 -10.67 -7.33 -14.75
N THR A 94 -9.71 -6.43 -14.49
CA THR A 94 -8.35 -6.84 -14.09
C THR A 94 -8.34 -7.38 -12.68
N ILE A 95 -9.05 -6.73 -11.76
CA ILE A 95 -9.20 -7.21 -10.37
C ILE A 95 -9.92 -8.56 -10.38
N LYS A 96 -11.02 -8.67 -11.11
CA LYS A 96 -11.79 -9.92 -11.25
C LYS A 96 -10.91 -11.07 -11.74
N ARG A 97 -10.12 -10.86 -12.80
CA ARG A 97 -9.17 -11.87 -13.31
C ARG A 97 -8.14 -12.32 -12.29
N ILE A 98 -7.65 -11.41 -11.43
CA ILE A 98 -6.73 -11.76 -10.34
C ILE A 98 -7.41 -12.68 -9.33
N LEU A 99 -8.62 -12.32 -8.90
CA LEU A 99 -9.37 -13.09 -7.90
C LEU A 99 -9.72 -14.49 -8.44
N GLU A 100 -10.16 -14.58 -9.69
CA GLU A 100 -10.45 -15.86 -10.35
C GLU A 100 -9.19 -16.73 -10.52
N ALA A 101 -8.04 -16.14 -10.88
CA ALA A 101 -6.78 -16.87 -10.98
C ALA A 101 -6.34 -17.43 -9.62
N GLU A 102 -6.57 -16.68 -8.53
CA GLU A 102 -6.31 -17.15 -7.17
C GLU A 102 -7.26 -18.28 -6.74
N GLU A 103 -8.55 -18.17 -7.06
CA GLU A 103 -9.55 -19.21 -6.81
C GLU A 103 -9.20 -20.52 -7.53
N ARG A 104 -8.84 -20.44 -8.82
CA ARG A 104 -8.39 -21.60 -9.61
C ARG A 104 -7.06 -22.17 -9.13
N GLY A 105 -6.30 -21.44 -8.32
CA GLY A 105 -4.96 -21.83 -7.89
C GLY A 105 -3.91 -21.74 -9.00
N ASP A 106 -4.16 -20.98 -10.07
CA ASP A 106 -3.20 -20.77 -11.16
C ASP A 106 -2.09 -19.82 -10.69
N ARG A 107 -1.04 -20.40 -10.11
CA ARG A 107 0.08 -19.65 -9.53
C ARG A 107 0.83 -18.82 -10.56
N GLN A 108 0.92 -19.28 -11.81
CA GLN A 108 1.71 -18.61 -12.83
C GLN A 108 0.96 -17.39 -13.36
N GLU A 109 -0.33 -17.54 -13.68
CA GLU A 109 -1.18 -16.43 -14.06
C GLU A 109 -1.30 -15.42 -12.91
N LEU A 110 -1.57 -15.88 -11.69
CA LEU A 110 -1.71 -15.04 -10.51
C LEU A 110 -0.45 -14.20 -10.26
N LYS A 111 0.73 -14.83 -10.28
CA LYS A 111 2.00 -14.11 -10.08
C LYS A 111 2.17 -13.00 -11.13
N ARG A 112 1.95 -13.31 -12.40
CA ARG A 112 2.08 -12.36 -13.50
C ARG A 112 1.11 -11.19 -13.36
N LEU A 113 -0.16 -11.47 -13.09
CA LEU A 113 -1.19 -10.43 -12.93
C LEU A 113 -0.91 -9.57 -11.70
N ARG A 114 -0.53 -10.16 -10.56
CA ARG A 114 -0.24 -9.43 -9.34
C ARG A 114 0.97 -8.51 -9.49
N GLU A 115 2.07 -8.98 -10.07
CA GLU A 115 3.24 -8.14 -10.36
C GLU A 115 2.90 -6.95 -11.27
N GLN A 116 1.85 -7.10 -12.10
CA GLN A 116 1.42 -6.07 -13.03
C GLN A 116 0.30 -5.16 -12.50
N PHE A 117 -0.59 -5.60 -11.61
CA PHE A 117 -1.79 -4.82 -11.28
C PHE A 117 -2.11 -4.79 -9.77
N ASP A 118 -1.44 -5.60 -8.95
CA ASP A 118 -1.59 -5.59 -7.49
C ASP A 118 -0.40 -4.89 -6.83
N LEU A 119 -0.67 -3.73 -6.24
CA LEU A 119 0.34 -2.90 -5.60
C LEU A 119 1.07 -3.65 -4.45
N ALA A 120 0.42 -4.64 -3.81
CA ALA A 120 1.04 -5.51 -2.82
C ALA A 120 2.25 -6.28 -3.38
N ALA A 121 2.16 -6.72 -4.64
CA ALA A 121 3.18 -7.53 -5.32
C ALA A 121 4.13 -6.72 -6.21
N MET A 122 3.74 -5.52 -6.64
CA MET A 122 4.60 -4.66 -7.48
C MET A 122 5.95 -4.36 -6.82
N ARG A 123 7.00 -4.24 -7.66
CA ARG A 123 8.37 -3.91 -7.25
C ARG A 123 9.01 -2.93 -8.24
N GLY A 124 10.20 -2.41 -7.88
CA GLY A 124 11.05 -1.62 -8.78
C GLY A 124 10.40 -0.36 -9.33
N ARG A 125 10.63 -0.09 -10.63
CA ARG A 125 10.20 1.13 -11.33
C ARG A 125 8.69 1.33 -11.27
N LYS A 126 7.92 0.24 -11.43
CA LYS A 126 6.46 0.28 -11.40
C LYS A 126 5.93 0.73 -10.05
N LEU A 127 6.43 0.16 -8.96
CA LEU A 127 6.06 0.61 -7.62
C LEU A 127 6.42 2.10 -7.41
N LYS A 128 7.56 2.56 -7.94
CA LYS A 128 7.95 3.97 -7.88
C LYS A 128 6.96 4.88 -8.60
N GLU A 129 6.43 4.48 -9.75
CA GLU A 129 5.38 5.24 -10.47
C GLU A 129 4.11 5.38 -9.65
N TYR A 130 3.64 4.31 -9.01
CA TYR A 130 2.46 4.38 -8.13
C TYR A 130 2.71 5.24 -6.88
N ARG A 131 3.90 5.16 -6.27
CA ARG A 131 4.30 6.02 -5.14
C ARG A 131 4.32 7.52 -5.50
N ARG A 132 4.42 7.91 -6.77
CA ARG A 132 4.25 9.32 -7.17
C ARG A 132 2.81 9.79 -7.05
N ARG A 133 1.86 8.86 -7.19
CA ARG A 133 0.41 9.14 -7.15
C ARG A 133 -0.18 9.03 -5.74
N MET A 134 0.61 8.58 -4.77
CA MET A 134 0.22 8.43 -3.36
C MET A 134 1.25 9.12 -2.46
N GLN A 135 0.96 10.34 -2.02
CA GLN A 135 1.82 11.09 -1.10
C GLN A 135 1.32 10.93 0.35
N ILE A 136 2.26 10.93 1.30
CA ILE A 136 1.97 10.84 2.74
C ILE A 136 2.37 12.13 3.44
N VAL A 137 1.55 12.55 4.40
CA VAL A 137 1.91 13.56 5.39
C VAL A 137 2.12 12.83 6.72
N PHE A 138 3.29 13.04 7.33
CA PHE A 138 3.64 12.35 8.59
C PHE A 138 3.07 13.10 9.81
N GLN A 139 2.69 12.34 10.84
CA GLN A 139 2.21 12.91 12.11
C GLN A 139 3.26 13.83 12.78
N ASN A 140 4.56 13.50 12.63
CA ASN A 140 5.64 14.37 13.06
C ASN A 140 6.40 14.91 11.83
N PRO A 141 6.18 16.18 11.44
CA PRO A 141 6.85 16.77 10.29
C PRO A 141 8.34 17.01 10.53
N LEU A 142 8.79 17.19 11.79
CA LEU A 142 10.19 17.50 12.08
C LEU A 142 11.14 16.35 11.72
N THR A 143 10.65 15.11 11.74
CA THR A 143 11.45 13.95 11.27
C THR A 143 11.58 13.87 9.75
N ALA A 144 10.75 14.60 9.02
CA ALA A 144 10.74 14.63 7.55
C ALA A 144 11.39 15.91 6.97
N LEU A 145 11.79 16.85 7.83
CA LEU A 145 12.34 18.15 7.44
C LEU A 145 13.77 18.30 7.96
N ASN A 146 14.67 18.78 7.09
CA ASN A 146 16.02 19.12 7.50
C ASN A 146 16.09 20.64 7.81
N PRO A 147 16.30 21.04 9.08
CA PRO A 147 16.31 22.46 9.46
C PRO A 147 17.48 23.25 8.87
N ARG A 148 18.45 22.58 8.21
CA ARG A 148 19.56 23.21 7.51
C ARG A 148 19.25 23.54 6.05
N MET A 149 18.07 23.17 5.55
CA MET A 149 17.62 23.46 4.19
C MET A 149 16.69 24.66 4.19
N MET A 150 16.69 25.45 3.11
CA MET A 150 15.69 26.50 2.95
C MET A 150 14.31 25.87 2.70
N VAL A 151 13.25 26.61 3.02
CA VAL A 151 11.86 26.17 2.75
C VAL A 151 11.67 25.83 1.27
N LYS A 152 12.26 26.61 0.36
CA LYS A 152 12.20 26.33 -1.08
C LYS A 152 12.85 25.00 -1.45
N ASP A 153 13.99 24.67 -0.86
CA ASP A 153 14.71 23.42 -1.11
C ASP A 153 13.91 22.22 -0.59
N ILE A 154 13.29 22.38 0.59
CA ILE A 154 12.41 21.36 1.19
C ILE A 154 11.20 21.07 0.28
N VAL A 155 10.60 22.10 -0.32
CA VAL A 155 9.43 21.95 -1.22
C VAL A 155 9.87 21.44 -2.60
N ALA A 156 11.05 21.85 -3.07
CA ALA A 156 11.61 21.44 -4.35
C ALA A 156 12.13 20.00 -4.36
N GLU A 157 12.69 19.52 -3.24
CA GLU A 157 13.33 18.21 -3.16
C GLU A 157 12.43 17.05 -3.65
N PRO A 158 11.15 16.93 -3.22
CA PRO A 158 10.25 15.90 -3.76
C PRO A 158 10.05 16.00 -5.27
N LEU A 159 9.99 17.21 -5.83
CA LEU A 159 9.83 17.43 -7.27
C LEU A 159 11.06 16.94 -8.05
N VAL A 160 12.26 17.18 -7.52
CA VAL A 160 13.52 16.73 -8.11
C VAL A 160 13.70 15.21 -7.95
N VAL A 161 13.49 14.67 -6.75
CA VAL A 161 13.61 13.22 -6.45
C VAL A 161 12.63 12.39 -7.28
N GLN A 162 11.43 12.92 -7.52
CA GLN A 162 10.44 12.29 -8.38
C GLN A 162 10.66 12.58 -9.87
N GLY A 163 11.62 13.41 -10.25
CA GLY A 163 11.94 13.74 -11.64
C GLY A 163 10.84 14.55 -12.34
N ILE A 164 10.04 15.28 -11.57
CA ILE A 164 9.00 16.21 -12.05
C ILE A 164 9.66 17.53 -12.48
N ALA A 165 10.74 17.94 -11.80
CA ALA A 165 11.55 19.11 -12.15
C ALA A 165 13.04 18.72 -12.29
N LYS A 166 13.82 19.49 -13.05
CA LYS A 166 15.26 19.25 -13.30
C LYS A 166 16.08 20.54 -13.18
N GLY A 167 17.34 20.41 -12.75
CA GLY A 167 18.36 21.47 -12.78
C GLY A 167 18.21 22.53 -11.68
N GLY A 168 19.08 23.55 -11.72
CA GLY A 168 19.08 24.68 -10.77
C GLY A 168 17.74 25.43 -10.73
N ALA A 169 17.01 25.48 -11.84
CA ALA A 169 15.69 26.10 -11.95
C ALA A 169 14.59 25.45 -11.09
N ALA A 170 14.79 24.21 -10.62
CA ALA A 170 13.89 23.57 -9.66
C ALA A 170 14.14 24.03 -8.21
N MET A 171 15.34 24.58 -7.94
CA MET A 171 15.84 24.99 -6.62
C MET A 171 16.04 26.52 -6.51
N GLU A 172 15.85 27.26 -7.61
CA GLU A 172 15.79 28.73 -7.64
C GLU A 172 14.46 29.22 -7.09
#